data_AF-A0A3D4B6H2-F1
#
_entry.id   AF-A0A3D4B6H2-F1
#
_cell.length_a   1.000
_cell.length_b   1.000
_cell.length_c   1.000
_cell.angle_alpha   90.00
_cell.angle_beta   90.00
_cell.angle_gamma   90.00
#
_symmetry.space_group_name_H-M   'P 1'
#
loop_
_entity.id
_entity.type
_entity.pdbx_description
1 polymer ?
#
loop_
_entity_poly.entity_id
_entity_poly.type
_entity_poly.pdbx_seq_one_letter_code
_entity_poly.pdbx_strand_id
1 'polypeptide(L)'
;MSLPMRNKPPEHGIRIPFEDLAQFVSDLFVHAGLYRHDAKLLGKILTGADNRCVFSHGTRQTPGYIRKIQDGDVNARPTITIVQEQNTTAVLDGDGGLGYFPSYRGMEMAIDKARQYGVGVVTTRNHFHFGAAGNYSRMALANNCIGLALSSHRYPLESDRLIMGASGGSPMS
;
A
#
# COMPACT_ATOMS: atom_id res chain seq x y z
N MET A 1 -7.05 -29.11 -4.53
CA MET A 1 -6.18 -28.10 -3.91
C MET A 1 -7.03 -26.88 -3.61
N SER A 2 -7.60 -26.76 -2.39
CA SER A 2 -8.37 -25.56 -2.05
C SER A 2 -7.40 -24.40 -1.90
N LEU A 3 -7.45 -23.40 -2.76
CA LEU A 3 -6.76 -22.13 -2.51
C LEU A 3 -7.24 -21.63 -1.14
N PRO A 4 -6.34 -21.39 -0.16
CA PRO A 4 -6.76 -20.95 1.16
C PRO A 4 -7.61 -19.69 1.02
N MET A 5 -8.82 -19.75 1.58
CA MET A 5 -9.89 -18.76 1.47
C MET A 5 -9.43 -17.40 2.04
N ARG A 6 -8.75 -16.57 1.24
CA ARG A 6 -8.19 -15.29 1.73
C ARG A 6 -9.12 -14.09 1.59
N ASN A 7 -10.09 -14.16 0.68
CA ASN A 7 -10.91 -13.03 0.25
C ASN A 7 -12.39 -13.43 0.03
N LYS A 8 -13.02 -14.06 1.04
CA LYS A 8 -14.48 -14.29 1.07
C LYS A 8 -15.12 -13.42 2.14
N PRO A 9 -16.31 -12.84 1.90
CA PRO A 9 -17.09 -12.20 2.95
C PRO A 9 -17.27 -13.16 4.13
N PRO A 10 -17.18 -12.67 5.38
CA PRO A 10 -17.41 -13.52 6.54
C PRO A 10 -18.86 -14.00 6.57
N GLU A 11 -19.08 -15.26 6.94
CA GLU A 11 -20.43 -15.85 7.08
C GLU A 11 -21.18 -15.27 8.31
N HIS A 12 -20.42 -14.83 9.32
CA HIS A 12 -20.93 -14.20 10.53
C HIS A 12 -20.14 -12.93 10.86
N GLY A 13 -20.82 -11.89 11.33
CA GLY A 13 -20.15 -10.67 11.77
C GLY A 13 -21.12 -9.52 12.06
N ILE A 14 -20.57 -8.44 12.58
CA ILE A 14 -21.28 -7.16 12.73
C ILE A 14 -21.03 -6.29 11.49
N ARG A 15 -22.06 -5.62 11.00
CA ARG A 15 -21.90 -4.60 9.95
C ARG A 15 -21.47 -3.31 10.61
N ILE A 16 -20.36 -2.75 10.15
CA ILE A 16 -19.83 -1.48 10.64
C ILE A 16 -19.86 -0.49 9.48
N PRO A 17 -20.37 0.74 9.67
CA PRO A 17 -20.28 1.78 8.67
C PRO A 17 -18.83 2.06 8.25
N PHE A 18 -18.63 2.37 6.97
CA PHE A 18 -17.29 2.59 6.42
C PHE A 18 -16.51 3.66 7.18
N GLU A 19 -17.13 4.81 7.44
CA GLU A 19 -16.46 5.94 8.11
C GLU A 19 -16.09 5.58 9.56
N ASP A 20 -16.94 4.84 10.27
CA ASP A 20 -16.67 4.41 11.66
C ASP A 20 -15.45 3.49 11.72
N LEU A 21 -15.39 2.49 10.81
CA LEU A 21 -14.25 1.57 10.75
C LEU A 21 -12.97 2.28 10.30
N ALA A 22 -13.05 3.17 9.31
CA ALA A 22 -11.90 3.94 8.84
C ALA A 22 -11.36 4.88 9.92
N GLN A 23 -12.24 5.52 10.69
CA GLN A 23 -11.86 6.38 11.81
C GLN A 23 -11.24 5.57 12.95
N PHE A 24 -11.84 4.45 13.34
CA PHE A 24 -11.28 3.55 14.36
C PHE A 24 -9.86 3.08 13.99
N VAL A 25 -9.67 2.61 12.76
CA VAL A 25 -8.34 2.17 12.28
C VAL A 25 -7.35 3.33 12.24
N SER A 26 -7.80 4.52 11.81
CA SER A 26 -6.98 5.73 11.84
C SER A 26 -6.49 6.04 13.26
N ASP A 27 -7.38 6.02 14.24
CA ASP A 27 -7.04 6.33 15.63
C ASP A 27 -6.03 5.32 16.20
N LEU A 28 -6.15 4.03 15.88
CA LEU A 28 -5.15 3.03 16.26
C LEU A 28 -3.76 3.37 15.72
N PHE A 29 -3.65 3.80 14.47
CA PHE A 29 -2.38 4.15 13.86
C PHE A 29 -1.79 5.47 14.40
N VAL A 30 -2.64 6.44 14.77
CA VAL A 30 -2.19 7.64 15.50
C VAL A 30 -1.54 7.23 16.82
N HIS A 31 -2.15 6.33 17.58
CA HIS A 31 -1.57 5.82 18.83
C HIS A 31 -0.31 4.99 18.61
N ALA A 32 -0.18 4.34 17.45
CA ALA A 32 1.04 3.64 17.04
C ALA A 32 2.18 4.58 16.59
N GLY A 33 1.93 5.90 16.47
CA GLY A 33 2.95 6.91 16.23
C GLY A 33 2.92 7.58 14.85
N LEU A 34 1.99 7.20 13.97
CA LEU A 34 1.83 7.84 12.65
C LEU A 34 1.36 9.29 12.80
N TYR A 35 1.69 10.13 11.81
CA TYR A 35 1.03 11.41 11.67
C TYR A 35 -0.47 11.22 11.41
N ARG A 36 -1.30 12.14 11.94
CA ARG A 36 -2.76 12.06 11.80
C ARG A 36 -3.22 11.99 10.34
N HIS A 37 -2.56 12.70 9.42
CA HIS A 37 -2.92 12.68 8.01
C HIS A 37 -2.62 11.31 7.36
N ASP A 38 -1.46 10.72 7.66
CA ASP A 38 -1.06 9.39 7.19
C ASP A 38 -1.98 8.30 7.75
N ALA A 39 -2.28 8.37 9.05
CA ALA A 39 -3.20 7.45 9.69
C ALA A 39 -4.61 7.52 9.08
N LYS A 40 -5.09 8.72 8.73
CA LYS A 40 -6.39 8.93 8.07
C LYS A 40 -6.42 8.32 6.67
N LEU A 41 -5.34 8.51 5.91
CA LEU A 41 -5.20 7.90 4.58
C LEU A 41 -5.17 6.37 4.70
N LEU A 42 -4.35 5.82 5.60
CA LEU A 42 -4.21 4.38 5.80
C LEU A 42 -5.53 3.74 6.24
N GLY A 43 -6.24 4.34 7.20
CA GLY A 43 -7.54 3.86 7.65
C GLY A 43 -8.56 3.75 6.52
N LYS A 44 -8.61 4.75 5.63
CA LYS A 44 -9.46 4.72 4.43
C LYS A 44 -9.03 3.65 3.43
N ILE A 45 -7.73 3.49 3.18
CA ILE A 45 -7.23 2.49 2.22
C ILE A 45 -7.53 1.06 2.71
N LEU A 46 -7.23 0.75 3.98
CA LEU A 46 -7.46 -0.58 4.53
C LEU A 46 -8.96 -0.94 4.57
N THR A 47 -9.80 -0.01 5.02
CA THR A 47 -11.26 -0.19 5.02
C THR A 47 -11.80 -0.30 3.60
N GLY A 48 -11.23 0.46 2.65
CA GLY A 48 -11.57 0.38 1.23
C GLY A 48 -11.20 -0.95 0.57
N ALA A 49 -10.17 -1.64 1.06
CA ALA A 49 -9.83 -2.99 0.62
C ALA A 49 -10.84 -4.01 1.15
N ASP A 50 -11.28 -3.89 2.41
CA ASP A 50 -12.33 -4.75 2.97
C ASP A 50 -13.66 -4.59 2.23
N ASN A 51 -14.06 -3.36 1.88
CA ASN A 51 -15.27 -3.10 1.11
C ASN A 51 -15.23 -3.69 -0.31
N ARG A 52 -14.04 -4.08 -0.79
CA ARG A 52 -13.80 -4.76 -2.06
C ARG A 52 -13.53 -6.25 -1.89
N CYS A 53 -13.81 -6.80 -0.71
CA CYS A 53 -13.54 -8.19 -0.33
C CYS A 53 -12.06 -8.59 -0.40
N VAL A 54 -11.13 -7.63 -0.38
CA VAL A 54 -9.68 -7.88 -0.35
C VAL A 54 -9.19 -7.90 1.10
N PHE A 55 -9.82 -8.72 1.94
CA PHE A 55 -9.58 -8.77 3.39
C PHE A 55 -8.14 -9.10 3.76
N SER A 56 -7.45 -9.86 2.91
CA SER A 56 -6.02 -10.14 3.06
C SER A 56 -5.14 -8.89 3.06
N HIS A 57 -5.60 -7.76 2.50
CA HIS A 57 -4.87 -6.49 2.43
C HIS A 57 -5.68 -5.32 3.00
N GLY A 58 -6.73 -5.61 3.79
CA GLY A 58 -7.55 -4.62 4.47
C GLY A 58 -7.27 -4.52 5.97
N THR A 59 -8.27 -4.21 6.78
CA THR A 59 -8.07 -3.85 8.20
C THR A 59 -7.49 -4.98 9.05
N ARG A 60 -7.58 -6.24 8.60
CA ARG A 60 -6.87 -7.38 9.21
C ARG A 60 -5.36 -7.17 9.36
N GLN A 61 -4.74 -6.37 8.51
CA GLN A 61 -3.31 -6.08 8.56
C GLN A 61 -2.90 -5.14 9.72
N THR A 62 -3.87 -4.43 10.32
CA THR A 62 -3.63 -3.39 11.34
C THR A 62 -2.73 -3.85 12.49
N PRO A 63 -2.99 -4.99 13.16
CA PRO A 63 -2.14 -5.42 14.27
C PRO A 63 -0.70 -5.71 13.85
N GLY A 64 -0.51 -6.26 12.65
CA GLY A 64 0.82 -6.58 12.11
C GLY A 64 1.63 -5.32 11.80
N TYR A 65 1.01 -4.31 11.21
CA TYR A 65 1.68 -3.03 10.94
C TYR A 65 1.99 -2.27 12.23
N ILE A 66 1.05 -2.20 13.18
CA ILE A 66 1.28 -1.56 14.48
C ILE A 66 2.48 -2.20 15.18
N ARG A 67 2.55 -3.53 15.20
CA ARG A 67 3.68 -4.24 15.79
C ARG A 67 5.00 -3.89 15.10
N LYS A 68 5.03 -3.90 13.77
CA LYS A 68 6.24 -3.52 13.00
C LYS A 68 6.70 -2.08 13.25
N ILE A 69 5.75 -1.16 13.46
CA ILE A 69 6.05 0.21 13.85
C ILE A 69 6.62 0.27 15.27
N GLN A 70 6.00 -0.42 16.23
CA GLN A 70 6.44 -0.46 17.63
C GLN A 70 7.82 -1.12 17.80
N ASP A 71 8.09 -2.15 17.00
CA ASP A 71 9.37 -2.86 16.99
C ASP A 71 10.49 -2.04 16.30
N GLY A 72 10.15 -0.91 15.65
CA GLY A 72 11.11 -0.06 14.93
C GLY A 72 11.49 -0.57 13.53
N ASP A 73 10.89 -1.68 13.08
CA ASP A 73 11.11 -2.26 11.75
C ASP A 73 10.53 -1.40 10.61
N VAL A 74 9.53 -0.57 10.92
CA VAL A 74 8.87 0.33 9.97
C VAL A 74 8.88 1.75 10.53
N ASN A 75 9.37 2.69 9.72
CA ASN A 75 9.37 4.09 10.11
C ASN A 75 7.92 4.62 10.21
N ALA A 76 7.53 5.04 11.42
CA ALA A 76 6.20 5.58 11.70
C ALA A 76 5.94 6.94 11.03
N ARG A 77 7.01 7.69 10.75
CA ARG A 77 6.96 9.08 10.29
C ARG A 77 7.94 9.27 9.12
N PRO A 78 7.73 8.54 8.01
CA PRO A 78 8.66 8.56 6.89
C PRO A 78 8.68 9.92 6.20
N THR A 79 9.88 10.39 5.86
CA THR A 79 10.06 11.57 5.00
C THR A 79 10.18 11.12 3.55
N ILE A 80 9.07 11.16 2.81
CA ILE A 80 9.07 10.76 1.40
C ILE A 80 9.81 11.79 0.56
N THR A 81 10.89 11.37 -0.10
CA THR A 81 11.73 12.25 -0.94
C THR A 81 11.68 11.85 -2.40
N ILE A 82 11.82 12.83 -3.29
CA ILE A 82 12.01 12.60 -4.73
C ILE A 82 13.51 12.47 -4.95
N VAL A 83 13.96 11.29 -5.36
CA VAL A 83 15.37 10.99 -5.61
C VAL A 83 15.78 11.40 -7.01
N GLN A 84 14.87 11.24 -7.96
CA GLN A 84 15.09 11.58 -9.37
C GLN A 84 13.75 11.97 -10.00
N GLU A 85 13.76 12.98 -10.85
CA GLU A 85 12.58 13.41 -11.58
C GLU A 85 12.94 13.86 -13.00
N GLN A 86 12.06 13.49 -13.93
CA GLN A 86 12.03 13.91 -15.33
C GLN A 86 10.58 14.25 -15.69
N ASN A 87 10.35 14.71 -16.93
CA ASN A 87 9.00 15.08 -17.39
C ASN A 87 7.98 13.94 -17.19
N THR A 88 8.33 12.73 -17.61
CA THR A 88 7.42 11.57 -17.59
C THR A 88 7.76 10.53 -16.53
N THR A 89 8.87 10.68 -15.80
CA THR A 89 9.31 9.69 -14.81
C THR A 89 9.74 10.30 -13.47
N ALA A 90 9.61 9.53 -12.39
CA ALA A 90 10.19 9.90 -11.09
C ALA A 90 10.53 8.67 -10.24
N VAL A 91 11.44 8.85 -9.28
CA VAL A 91 11.78 7.86 -8.25
C VAL A 91 11.59 8.48 -6.87
N LEU A 92 10.79 7.83 -6.03
CA LEU A 92 10.53 8.24 -4.65
C LEU A 92 11.16 7.26 -3.66
N ASP A 93 11.80 7.79 -2.62
CA ASP A 93 12.25 7.03 -1.46
C ASP A 93 11.20 7.13 -0.35
N GLY A 94 10.80 5.97 0.19
CA GLY A 94 9.78 5.87 1.23
C GLY A 94 10.31 5.90 2.66
N ASP A 95 11.62 6.08 2.86
CA ASP A 95 12.25 6.28 4.17
C ASP A 95 11.93 5.17 5.19
N GLY A 96 11.88 3.92 4.73
CA GLY A 96 11.59 2.75 5.55
C GLY A 96 10.16 2.67 6.09
N GLY A 97 9.27 3.57 5.65
CA GLY A 97 7.89 3.62 6.11
C GLY A 97 6.99 2.58 5.47
N LEU A 98 5.71 2.62 5.80
CA LEU A 98 4.68 1.83 5.12
C LEU A 98 4.58 2.24 3.64
N GLY A 99 4.55 1.26 2.72
CA GLY A 99 4.55 1.51 1.28
C GLY A 99 3.32 2.26 0.76
N TYR A 100 2.24 2.29 1.55
CA TYR A 100 1.01 3.03 1.23
C TYR A 100 1.27 4.51 0.89
N PHE A 101 2.15 5.17 1.64
CA PHE A 101 2.38 6.61 1.51
C PHE A 101 3.19 6.99 0.25
N PRO A 102 4.40 6.43 0.02
CA PRO A 102 5.13 6.72 -1.21
C PRO A 102 4.38 6.22 -2.45
N SER A 103 3.68 5.08 -2.40
CA SER A 103 2.92 4.58 -3.56
C SER A 103 1.68 5.40 -3.88
N TYR A 104 0.98 5.93 -2.87
CA TYR A 104 -0.14 6.86 -3.11
C TYR A 104 0.35 8.14 -3.77
N ARG A 105 1.35 8.81 -3.17
CA ARG A 105 1.97 10.01 -3.73
C ARG A 105 2.57 9.77 -5.12
N GLY A 106 3.20 8.61 -5.32
CA GLY A 106 3.77 8.22 -6.61
C GLY A 106 2.71 8.06 -7.70
N MET A 107 1.54 7.51 -7.36
CA MET A 107 0.43 7.42 -8.31
C MET A 107 -0.20 8.79 -8.60
N GLU A 108 -0.32 9.69 -7.61
CA GLU A 108 -0.73 11.08 -7.86
C GLU A 108 0.23 11.76 -8.87
N MET A 109 1.54 11.67 -8.64
CA MET A 109 2.55 12.20 -9.55
C MET A 109 2.49 11.54 -10.94
N ALA A 110 2.24 10.23 -11.03
CA ALA A 110 2.12 9.53 -12.30
C ALA A 110 0.90 10.03 -13.09
N ILE A 111 -0.24 10.26 -12.42
CA ILE A 111 -1.44 10.83 -13.03
C ILE A 111 -1.17 12.23 -13.54
N ASP A 112 -0.56 13.10 -12.74
CA ASP A 112 -0.24 14.48 -13.14
C ASP A 112 0.66 14.52 -14.37
N LYS A 113 1.73 13.71 -14.38
CA LYS A 113 2.63 13.57 -15.52
C LYS A 113 1.92 13.00 -16.75
N ALA A 114 1.04 12.00 -16.57
CA ALA A 114 0.26 11.43 -17.66
C ALA A 114 -0.71 12.46 -18.29
N ARG A 115 -1.36 13.29 -17.47
CA ARG A 115 -2.24 14.36 -17.96
C ARG A 115 -1.48 15.42 -18.75
N GLN A 116 -0.24 15.72 -18.35
CA GLN A 116 0.57 16.74 -18.99
C GLN A 116 1.30 16.25 -20.24
N TYR A 117 1.85 15.03 -20.20
CA TYR A 117 2.79 14.51 -21.20
C TYR A 117 2.33 13.23 -21.90
N GLY A 118 1.12 12.74 -21.60
CA GLY A 118 0.55 11.51 -22.15
C GLY A 118 0.97 10.23 -21.43
N VAL A 119 2.06 10.26 -20.64
CA VAL A 119 2.51 9.13 -19.82
C VAL A 119 3.21 9.61 -18.54
N GLY A 120 3.01 8.88 -17.46
CA GLY A 120 3.70 9.08 -16.19
C GLY A 120 4.08 7.74 -15.57
N VAL A 121 5.35 7.56 -15.21
CA VAL A 121 5.87 6.34 -14.58
C VAL A 121 6.65 6.69 -13.33
N VAL A 122 6.19 6.22 -12.18
CA VAL A 122 6.83 6.52 -10.90
C VAL A 122 7.24 5.22 -10.21
N THR A 123 8.49 5.15 -9.78
CA THR A 123 9.02 4.04 -8.98
C THR A 123 9.15 4.47 -7.53
N THR A 124 8.61 3.68 -6.60
CA THR A 124 8.81 3.87 -5.17
C THR A 124 9.74 2.79 -4.62
N ARG A 125 10.63 3.17 -3.71
CA ARG A 125 11.60 2.25 -3.09
C ARG A 125 11.76 2.51 -1.60
N ASN A 126 12.50 1.63 -0.93
CA ASN A 126 12.84 1.77 0.49
C ASN A 126 11.59 1.97 1.37
N HIS A 127 10.63 1.06 1.24
CA HIS A 127 9.42 1.05 2.06
C HIS A 127 8.97 -0.39 2.30
N PHE A 128 8.13 -0.58 3.30
CA PHE A 128 7.49 -1.85 3.62
C PHE A 128 6.31 -2.14 2.67
N HIS A 129 5.42 -3.03 3.07
CA HIS A 129 4.25 -3.46 2.29
C HIS A 129 3.36 -2.29 1.83
N PHE A 130 2.95 -2.33 0.56
CA PHE A 130 2.11 -1.30 -0.07
C PHE A 130 0.61 -1.67 -0.16
N GLY A 131 0.17 -2.79 0.41
CA GLY A 131 -1.23 -3.20 0.31
C GLY A 131 -1.61 -3.81 -1.04
N ALA A 132 -2.90 -3.69 -1.39
CA ALA A 132 -3.40 -4.23 -2.66
C ALA A 132 -3.04 -3.30 -3.82
N ALA A 133 -2.40 -3.84 -4.86
CA ALA A 133 -2.01 -3.09 -6.07
C ALA A 133 -3.17 -2.29 -6.68
N GLY A 134 -4.38 -2.86 -6.66
CA GLY A 134 -5.58 -2.20 -7.19
C GLY A 134 -5.95 -0.89 -6.49
N ASN A 135 -5.42 -0.59 -5.30
CA ASN A 135 -5.61 0.70 -4.65
C ASN A 135 -5.08 1.85 -5.52
N TYR A 136 -3.95 1.63 -6.19
CA TYR A 136 -3.25 2.64 -6.97
C TYR A 136 -3.77 2.72 -8.40
N SER A 137 -3.94 1.59 -9.09
CA SER A 137 -4.47 1.60 -10.47
C SER A 137 -5.87 2.25 -10.56
N ARG A 138 -6.69 2.10 -9.51
CA ARG A 138 -8.00 2.79 -9.42
C ARG A 138 -7.92 4.30 -9.21
N MET A 139 -6.82 4.83 -8.67
CA MET A 139 -6.63 6.29 -8.60
C MET A 139 -6.54 6.89 -10.01
N ALA A 140 -5.84 6.20 -10.92
CA ALA A 140 -5.76 6.62 -12.32
C ALA A 140 -7.12 6.50 -13.02
N LEU A 141 -7.87 5.42 -12.76
CA LEU A 141 -9.22 5.24 -13.29
C LEU A 141 -10.15 6.41 -12.92
N ALA A 142 -10.08 6.88 -11.67
CA ALA A 142 -10.87 8.03 -11.22
C ALA A 142 -10.48 9.36 -11.91
N ASN A 143 -9.34 9.39 -12.60
CA ASN A 143 -8.81 10.55 -13.31
C ASN A 143 -8.84 10.39 -14.84
N ASN A 144 -9.64 9.46 -15.36
CA ASN A 144 -9.74 9.14 -16.79
C ASN A 144 -8.39 8.72 -17.42
N CYS A 145 -7.54 8.05 -16.62
CA CYS A 145 -6.28 7.47 -17.06
C CYS A 145 -6.31 5.94 -16.94
N ILE A 146 -5.53 5.26 -17.78
CA ILE A 146 -5.19 3.84 -17.57
C ILE A 146 -4.13 3.80 -16.46
N GLY A 147 -4.34 2.96 -15.44
CA GLY A 147 -3.41 2.80 -14.32
C GLY A 147 -2.82 1.40 -14.27
N LEU A 148 -1.51 1.31 -14.03
CA LEU A 148 -0.81 0.06 -13.74
C LEU A 148 -0.07 0.20 -12.40
N ALA A 149 -0.16 -0.82 -11.57
CA ALA A 149 0.53 -0.87 -10.28
C ALA A 149 1.15 -2.25 -10.05
N LEU A 150 2.45 -2.25 -9.76
CA LEU A 150 3.24 -3.46 -9.54
C LEU A 150 4.07 -3.29 -8.28
N SER A 151 4.30 -4.38 -7.54
CA SER A 151 5.26 -4.40 -6.45
C SER A 151 6.05 -5.69 -6.48
N SER A 152 7.36 -5.57 -6.31
CA SER A 152 8.22 -6.64 -5.87
C SER A 152 8.61 -6.41 -4.41
N HIS A 153 9.11 -7.45 -3.77
CA HIS A 153 9.69 -7.38 -2.43
C HIS A 153 11.15 -7.84 -2.51
N ARG A 154 11.95 -7.34 -1.57
CA ARG A 154 13.35 -7.73 -1.49
C ARG A 154 13.42 -9.19 -1.05
N TYR A 155 14.12 -10.00 -1.83
CA TYR A 155 14.43 -11.37 -1.48
C TYR A 155 15.77 -11.42 -0.72
N PRO A 156 15.80 -11.84 0.56
CA PRO A 156 17.06 -12.15 1.23
C PRO A 156 17.63 -13.43 0.64
N LEU A 157 18.87 -13.35 0.14
CA LEU A 157 19.61 -14.52 -0.34
C LEU A 157 20.12 -15.30 0.88
N GLU A 158 19.59 -16.50 1.10
CA GLU A 158 20.01 -17.43 2.15
C GLU A 158 20.40 -18.76 1.49
N SER A 159 21.43 -19.43 2.00
CA SER A 159 22.03 -20.63 1.37
C SER A 159 21.09 -21.84 1.30
N ASP A 160 20.07 -21.87 2.15
CA ASP A 160 19.09 -22.94 2.28
C ASP A 160 17.77 -22.68 1.52
N ARG A 161 17.61 -21.51 0.90
CA ARG A 161 16.39 -21.20 0.15
C ARG A 161 16.48 -21.57 -1.32
N LEU A 162 15.41 -22.19 -1.82
CA LEU A 162 15.23 -22.49 -3.24
C LEU A 162 15.13 -21.21 -4.08
N ILE A 163 15.66 -21.25 -5.31
CA ILE A 163 15.51 -20.16 -6.29
C ILE A 163 14.05 -19.83 -6.60
N MET A 164 13.15 -20.82 -6.47
CA MET A 164 11.70 -20.64 -6.61
C MET A 164 11.11 -19.74 -5.50
N GLY A 165 11.77 -19.63 -4.35
CA GLY A 165 11.40 -18.70 -3.30
C GLY A 165 11.69 -17.23 -3.64
N ALA A 166 12.58 -16.98 -4.62
CA ALA A 166 12.91 -15.63 -5.08
C ALA A 166 11.77 -14.98 -5.87
N SER A 167 10.95 -15.80 -6.54
CA SER A 167 9.70 -15.40 -7.17
C SER A 167 8.59 -15.36 -6.11
N GLY A 168 8.55 -14.32 -5.27
CA GLY A 168 7.39 -14.18 -4.41
C GLY A 168 6.15 -13.66 -5.15
N GLY A 169 5.00 -13.67 -4.47
CA GLY A 169 3.68 -13.31 -5.01
C GLY A 169 3.49 -11.81 -5.27
N SER A 170 4.35 -11.24 -6.11
CA SER A 170 4.36 -9.84 -6.53
C SER A 170 3.08 -9.50 -7.29
N PRO A 171 2.19 -8.64 -6.76
CA PRO A 171 0.93 -8.33 -7.42
C PRO A 171 1.14 -7.38 -8.60
N MET A 172 0.25 -7.50 -9.58
CA MET A 172 0.05 -6.56 -10.68
C MET A 172 -1.44 -6.23 -10.75
N SER A 173 -1.78 -4.95 -10.92
CA SER A 173 -3.15 -4.47 -11.14
C SER A 173 -3.20 -3.35 -12.17
#